data_AF-A0A268EEH5-F1
#
_entry.id   AF-A0A268EEH5-F1
#
_cell.length_a   1.000
_cell.length_b   1.000
_cell.length_c   1.000
_cell.angle_alpha   90.00
_cell.angle_beta   90.00
_cell.angle_gamma   90.00
#
_symmetry.space_group_name_H-M   'P 1'
#
loop_
_entity.id
_entity.type
_entity.pdbx_description
1 polymer ?
#
loop_
_entity_poly.entity_id
_entity_poly.type
_entity_poly.pdbx_seq_one_letter_code
_entity_poly.pdbx_strand_id
1 'polypeptide(L)'
;MRRVFGFFILNLKMLLFEKVAFVWSVIFPLFIALVLQRNILDSTSNDLDIIKYIFWFWAFIIISTFLNGIGLQSARLKESGLLKTYTLIAGSKYPIIFGMV
;
A
#
# COMPACT_ATOMS: atom_id res chain seq x y z
N MET A 1 -1.26 10.71 19.48
CA MET A 1 -0.87 11.55 18.31
C MET A 1 0.64 11.58 18.08
N ARG A 2 1.46 12.23 18.92
CA ARG A 2 2.91 12.44 18.62
C ARG A 2 3.72 11.16 18.33
N ARG A 3 3.47 10.08 19.09
CA ARG A 3 4.13 8.77 18.87
C ARG A 3 3.71 8.12 17.56
N VAL A 4 2.42 8.17 17.23
CA VAL A 4 1.86 7.63 15.97
C VAL A 4 2.48 8.35 14.77
N PHE A 5 2.55 9.68 14.82
CA PHE A 5 3.16 10.48 13.76
C PHE A 5 4.66 10.20 13.59
N GLY A 6 5.39 9.95 14.69
CA GLY A 6 6.79 9.52 14.63
C GLY A 6 6.96 8.18 13.92
N PHE A 7 6.10 7.20 14.22
CA PHE A 7 6.09 5.92 13.52
C PHE A 7 5.65 6.07 12.06
N PHE A 8 4.71 6.97 11.76
CA PHE A 8 4.31 7.29 10.38
C PHE A 8 5.48 7.80 9.54
N ILE A 9 6.23 8.79 10.05
CA ILE A 9 7.42 9.31 9.34
C ILE A 9 8.47 8.21 9.15
N LEU A 10 8.67 7.36 10.16
CA LEU A 10 9.63 6.26 10.10
C LEU A 10 9.21 5.23 9.03
N ASN A 11 7.94 4.82 9.01
CA ASN A 11 7.39 3.91 8.01
C ASN A 11 7.46 4.50 6.60
N LEU A 12 7.15 5.80 6.44
CA LEU A 12 7.28 6.51 5.16
C LEU A 12 8.72 6.50 4.64
N LYS A 13 9.71 6.77 5.52
CA LYS A 13 11.13 6.71 5.14
C LYS A 13 11.55 5.30 4.73
N MET A 14 11.09 4.28 5.44
CA MET A 14 11.36 2.88 5.08
C MET A 14 10.73 2.51 3.73
N LEU A 15 9.51 2.97 3.43
CA LEU A 15 8.89 2.76 2.12
C LEU A 15 9.68 3.44 0.99
N LEU A 16 10.11 4.70 1.18
CA LEU A 16 10.84 5.46 0.16
C LEU A 16 12.23 4.89 -0.14
N PHE A 17 12.86 4.24 0.83
CA PHE A 17 14.14 3.55 0.62
C PHE A 17 13.98 2.28 -0.24
N GLU A 18 12.80 1.68 -0.19
CA GLU A 18 12.48 0.39 -0.77
C GLU A 18 11.89 0.52 -2.18
N LYS A 19 12.80 0.68 -3.15
CA LYS A 19 12.46 0.84 -4.58
C LYS A 19 11.58 -0.27 -5.13
N VAL A 20 11.76 -1.51 -4.68
CA VAL A 20 11.01 -2.68 -5.17
C VAL A 20 9.53 -2.59 -4.75
N ALA A 21 9.25 -2.30 -3.48
CA ALA A 21 7.89 -2.16 -2.99
C ALA A 21 7.16 -1.00 -3.68
N PHE A 22 7.85 0.13 -3.92
CA PHE A 22 7.30 1.27 -4.66
C PHE A 22 6.95 0.91 -6.11
N VAL A 23 7.81 0.14 -6.79
CA VAL A 23 7.54 -0.32 -8.17
C VAL A 23 6.29 -1.19 -8.23
N TRP A 24 6.14 -2.16 -7.32
CA TRP A 24 4.99 -3.06 -7.34
C TRP A 24 3.69 -2.43 -6.85
N SER A 25 3.75 -1.47 -5.93
CA SER A 25 2.55 -0.84 -5.35
C SER A 25 2.05 0.37 -6.13
N VAL A 26 2.92 1.09 -6.84
CA VAL A 26 2.56 2.34 -7.54
C VAL A 26 2.77 2.21 -9.05
N ILE A 27 3.95 1.77 -9.49
CA ILE A 27 4.26 1.73 -10.93
C ILE A 27 3.43 0.65 -11.64
N PHE A 28 3.23 -0.51 -11.02
CA PHE A 28 2.47 -1.59 -11.64
C PHE A 28 0.97 -1.27 -11.85
N PRO A 29 0.22 -0.76 -10.86
CA PRO A 29 -1.15 -0.30 -11.09
C PRO A 29 -1.24 0.84 -12.12
N LEU A 30 -0.27 1.76 -12.10
CA LEU A 30 -0.21 2.88 -13.03
C LEU A 30 0.06 2.42 -14.46
N PHE A 31 0.90 1.40 -14.64
CA PHE A 31 1.12 0.75 -15.94
C PHE A 31 -0.15 0.06 -16.45
N ILE A 32 -0.84 -0.69 -15.60
CA ILE A 32 -2.12 -1.31 -15.95
C ILE A 32 -3.12 -0.23 -16.36
N ALA A 33 -3.21 0.87 -15.60
CA ALA A 33 -4.07 1.98 -15.94
C ALA A 33 -3.71 2.55 -17.32
N LEU A 34 -2.45 2.89 -17.59
CA LEU A 34 -2.10 3.55 -18.85
C LEU A 34 -2.18 2.65 -20.09
N VAL A 35 -1.83 1.36 -19.95
CA VAL A 35 -1.74 0.44 -21.09
C VAL A 35 -3.05 -0.29 -21.36
N LEU A 36 -3.74 -0.75 -20.31
CA LEU A 36 -4.96 -1.54 -20.46
C LEU A 36 -6.19 -0.65 -20.69
N GLN A 37 -6.22 0.56 -20.12
CA GLN A 37 -7.38 1.45 -20.20
C GLN A 37 -7.71 1.87 -21.62
N ARG A 38 -6.73 2.14 -22.49
CA ARG A 38 -7.00 2.56 -23.88
C ARG A 38 -7.73 1.49 -24.68
N ASN A 39 -7.20 0.26 -24.69
CA ASN A 39 -7.83 -0.85 -25.42
C ASN A 39 -9.22 -1.18 -24.89
N ILE A 40 -9.42 -1.10 -23.57
CA ILE A 40 -10.72 -1.42 -22.95
C ILE A 40 -11.74 -0.31 -23.20
N LEU A 41 -11.36 0.97 -23.12
CA LEU A 41 -12.28 2.08 -23.42
C LEU A 41 -12.69 2.11 -24.90
N ASP A 42 -11.76 1.87 -25.82
CA ASP A 42 -12.06 1.92 -27.27
C ASP A 42 -12.94 0.75 -27.73
N SER A 43 -12.92 -0.37 -27.01
CA SER A 43 -13.71 -1.58 -27.32
C SER A 43 -15.04 -1.66 -26.59
N THR A 44 -15.28 -0.78 -25.61
CA THR A 44 -16.47 -0.83 -24.75
C THR A 44 -17.49 0.24 -25.16
N SER A 45 -18.57 -0.19 -25.81
CA SER A 45 -19.70 0.66 -26.21
C SER A 45 -20.84 0.70 -25.18
N ASN A 46 -20.71 -0.01 -24.06
CA ASN A 46 -21.78 -0.21 -23.08
C ASN A 46 -21.37 0.31 -21.69
N ASP A 47 -22.14 1.24 -21.13
CA ASP A 47 -21.80 1.95 -19.88
C ASP A 47 -21.60 1.01 -18.67
N LEU A 48 -22.29 -0.14 -18.66
CA LEU A 48 -22.20 -1.13 -17.59
C LEU A 48 -20.81 -1.78 -17.47
N ASP A 49 -20.11 -1.96 -18.60
CA ASP A 49 -18.81 -2.61 -18.60
C ASP A 49 -17.70 -1.64 -18.16
N ILE A 50 -17.87 -0.33 -18.43
CA ILE A 50 -17.02 0.74 -17.90
C ILE A 50 -17.11 0.79 -16.37
N ILE A 51 -18.33 0.71 -15.81
CA ILE A 51 -18.55 0.72 -14.35
C ILE A 51 -17.89 -0.50 -13.70
N LYS A 52 -18.02 -1.69 -14.29
CA LYS A 52 -17.35 -2.91 -13.79
C LYS A 52 -15.84 -2.78 -13.82
N TYR A 53 -15.27 -2.24 -14.90
CA TYR A 53 -13.84 -2.02 -15.00
C TYR A 53 -13.32 -1.09 -13.90
N ILE A 54 -13.99 0.05 -13.69
CA ILE A 54 -13.66 1.00 -12.61
C ILE A 54 -13.73 0.32 -11.25
N PHE A 55 -14.78 -0.46 -10.98
CA PHE A 55 -14.94 -1.16 -9.71
C PHE A 55 -13.78 -2.14 -9.44
N TRP A 56 -13.43 -2.97 -10.43
CA TRP A 56 -12.30 -3.91 -10.31
C TRP A 56 -10.96 -3.20 -10.18
N PHE A 57 -10.78 -2.09 -10.88
CA PHE A 57 -9.58 -1.28 -10.79
C PHE A 57 -9.39 -0.70 -9.38
N TRP A 58 -10.45 -0.16 -8.77
CA TRP A 58 -10.40 0.31 -7.38
C TRP A 58 -10.18 -0.81 -6.37
N ALA A 59 -10.84 -1.96 -6.55
CA ALA A 59 -10.63 -3.12 -5.70
C ALA A 59 -9.16 -3.58 -5.74
N PHE A 60 -8.57 -3.62 -6.94
CA PHE A 60 -7.16 -3.93 -7.13
C PHE A 60 -6.24 -2.93 -6.42
N ILE A 61 -6.50 -1.62 -6.53
CA ILE A 61 -5.73 -0.58 -5.83
C ILE A 61 -5.78 -0.79 -4.32
N ILE A 62 -6.97 -1.01 -3.75
CA ILE A 62 -7.14 -1.19 -2.30
C ILE A 62 -6.38 -2.42 -1.82
N ILE A 63 -6.54 -3.56 -2.49
CA ILE A 63 -5.88 -4.82 -2.11
C ILE A 63 -4.35 -4.69 -2.26
N SER A 64 -3.87 -4.12 -3.37
CA SER A 64 -2.43 -3.92 -3.61
C SER A 64 -1.81 -2.99 -2.57
N THR A 65 -2.49 -1.90 -2.21
CA THR A 65 -2.01 -0.94 -1.20
C THR A 65 -1.98 -1.58 0.19
N PHE A 66 -3.00 -2.37 0.54
CA PHE A 66 -3.04 -3.06 1.83
C PHE A 66 -1.93 -4.12 1.97
N LEU A 67 -1.75 -4.95 0.94
CA LEU A 67 -0.72 -6.00 0.93
C LEU A 67 0.69 -5.41 0.94
N ASN A 68 0.98 -4.43 0.08
CA ASN A 68 2.31 -3.84 -0.03
C ASN A 68 2.61 -2.83 1.10
N GLY A 69 1.62 -2.09 1.56
CA GLY A 69 1.76 -1.17 2.68
C GLY A 69 1.85 -1.92 4.00
N ILE A 70 0.71 -2.32 4.55
CA ILE A 70 0.61 -2.85 5.92
C ILE A 70 1.20 -4.26 6.00
N GLY A 71 0.90 -5.12 5.04
CA GLY A 71 1.33 -6.53 5.05
C GLY A 71 2.85 -6.68 5.00
N LEU A 72 3.48 -6.11 3.98
CA LEU A 72 4.92 -6.19 3.77
C LEU A 72 5.71 -5.50 4.89
N GLN A 73 5.28 -4.32 5.34
CA GLN A 73 5.94 -3.61 6.45
C GLN A 73 5.84 -4.40 7.76
N SER A 74 4.68 -4.98 8.07
CA SER A 74 4.50 -5.78 9.27
C SER A 74 5.37 -7.03 9.27
N ALA A 75 5.49 -7.72 8.12
CA ALA A 75 6.36 -8.88 7.96
C ALA A 75 7.83 -8.52 8.20
N ARG A 76 8.29 -7.38 7.66
CA ARG A 76 9.67 -6.90 7.83
C ARG A 76 10.00 -6.50 9.26
N LEU A 77 9.09 -5.82 9.95
CA LEU A 77 9.27 -5.47 11.36
C LEU A 77 9.38 -6.72 12.23
N LYS A 78 8.69 -7.81 11.85
CA LYS A 78 8.80 -9.10 12.52
C LYS A 78 10.15 -9.77 12.22
N GLU A 79 10.58 -9.80 10.96
CA GLU A 79 11.81 -10.45 10.51
C GLU A 79 13.08 -9.77 11.06
N SER A 80 13.10 -8.43 11.09
CA SER A 80 14.18 -7.63 11.66
C SER A 80 14.23 -7.61 13.19
N GLY A 81 13.26 -8.24 13.88
CA GLY A 81 13.12 -8.17 15.33
C GLY A 81 12.71 -6.79 15.89
N LEU A 82 12.62 -5.77 15.03
CA LEU A 82 12.31 -4.39 15.39
C LEU A 82 10.92 -4.24 16.00
N LEU A 83 9.98 -5.13 15.69
CA LEU A 83 8.63 -5.10 16.24
C LEU A 83 8.64 -5.18 17.79
N LYS A 84 9.51 -6.03 18.37
CA LYS A 84 9.64 -6.14 19.83
C LYS A 84 10.25 -4.88 20.42
N THR A 85 11.30 -4.37 19.79
CA THR A 85 12.00 -3.14 20.22
C THR A 85 11.09 -1.92 20.17
N TYR A 86 10.34 -1.74 19.08
CA TYR A 86 9.39 -0.64 18.93
C TYR A 86 8.21 -0.76 19.88
N THR A 87 7.74 -1.99 20.15
CA THR A 87 6.68 -2.21 21.15
C THR A 87 7.15 -1.84 22.55
N LEU A 88 8.42 -2.15 22.88
CA LEU A 88 9.03 -1.81 24.16
C LEU A 88 9.21 -0.29 24.32
N ILE A 89 9.68 0.40 23.28
CA ILE A 89 9.84 1.87 23.29
C ILE A 89 8.49 2.59 23.32
N ALA A 90 7.50 2.09 22.57
CA ALA A 90 6.18 2.73 22.48
C ALA A 90 5.29 2.44 23.69
N GLY A 91 5.59 1.37 24.46
CA GLY A 91 4.78 0.85 25.56
C GLY A 91 3.50 0.12 25.12
N SER A 92 3.20 0.08 23.83
CA SER A 92 2.05 -0.63 23.27
C SER A 92 2.22 -0.85 21.75
N LYS A 93 1.44 -1.79 21.20
CA LYS A 93 1.48 -2.13 19.77
C LYS A 93 0.64 -1.20 18.90
N TYR A 94 -0.37 -0.55 19.48
CA TYR A 94 -1.32 0.31 18.76
C TYR A 94 -0.65 1.45 17.98
N PRO A 95 0.32 2.21 18.53
CA PRO A 95 0.94 3.33 17.82
C PRO A 95 1.75 2.91 16.60
N ILE A 96 2.21 1.65 16.58
CA ILE A 96 2.97 1.06 15.49
C ILE A 96 2.02 0.71 14.35
N ILE A 97 0.89 0.06 14.67
CA ILE A 97 -0.14 -0.33 13.69
C ILE A 97 -0.83 0.92 13.11
N PHE A 98 -1.28 1.84 13.96
CA PHE A 98 -1.90 3.09 13.50
C PHE A 98 -0.92 4.05 12.81
N GLY A 99 0.39 3.84 12.96
CA GLY A 99 1.41 4.58 12.20
C GLY A 99 1.67 3.99 10.81
N MET A 100 1.04 2.88 10.43
CA MET A 100 1.11 2.30 9.08
C MET A 100 -0.08 2.68 8.19
N VAL A 101 -1.13 3.23 8.77
CA VAL A 101 -2.34 3.71 8.09
C VAL A 101 -2.23 5.22 7.95
#